data_AF-A0AAN8F4Z2-F1
#
_entry.id   AF-A0AAN8F4Z2-F1
#
_cell.length_a   1.000
_cell.length_b   1.000
_cell.length_c   1.000
_cell.angle_alpha   90.00
_cell.angle_beta   90.00
_cell.angle_gamma   90.00
#
_symmetry.space_group_name_H-M   'P 1'
#
loop_
_entity.id
_entity.type
_entity.pdbx_description
1 polymer ?
#
loop_
_entity_poly.entity_id
_entity_poly.type
_entity_poly.pdbx_seq_one_letter_code
_entity_poly.pdbx_strand_id
1 'polypeptide(L)'
;MLVYRDLKPENLLLSENGHIKISDFGLAKLLRGKTYTICGTAEYIAPEVILKKGYGIAVDWWSLGVLIFELLCGQPPFHGDSTEMVFEAIRQDSFTFPEGFDLSTRDLIALLLERDPSKRAVDICSQKWFADVDWEKARTLSLQPPLIPAPFDVTDLSPLTECECQEVSAQRERDHFFDWCETTSEAIH
;
A
#
# COMPACT_ATOMS: atom_id res chain seq x y z
N MET A 1 6.34 16.20 -2.01
CA MET A 1 5.39 15.30 -1.33
C MET A 1 5.83 13.87 -1.58
N LEU A 2 6.03 13.06 -0.54
CA LEU A 2 6.38 11.65 -0.69
C LEU A 2 5.12 10.84 -1.01
N VAL A 3 5.20 9.92 -1.97
CA VAL A 3 4.12 8.97 -2.30
C VAL A 3 4.72 7.56 -2.25
N TYR A 4 4.03 6.62 -1.61
CA TYR A 4 4.55 5.28 -1.32
C TYR A 4 4.33 4.29 -2.49
N ARG A 5 3.11 4.25 -3.06
CA ARG A 5 2.76 3.53 -4.30
C ARG A 5 2.77 2.00 -4.25
N ASP A 6 3.01 1.37 -3.11
CA ASP A 6 2.94 -0.10 -2.98
C ASP A 6 2.34 -0.55 -1.63
N LEU A 7 1.26 0.11 -1.20
CA LEU A 7 0.56 -0.28 0.03
C LEU A 7 -0.21 -1.57 -0.19
N LYS A 8 0.18 -2.62 0.54
CA LYS A 8 -0.40 -3.97 0.53
C LYS A 8 0.00 -4.75 1.78
N PRO A 9 -0.72 -5.82 2.18
CA PRO A 9 -0.43 -6.59 3.40
C PRO A 9 1.01 -7.08 3.49
N GLU A 10 1.61 -7.51 2.37
CA GLU A 10 2.97 -8.03 2.32
C GLU A 10 4.03 -6.99 2.75
N ASN A 11 3.70 -5.71 2.61
CA ASN A 11 4.59 -4.60 2.97
C ASN A 11 4.28 -4.01 4.36
N LEU A 12 3.37 -4.64 5.13
CA LEU A 12 3.02 -4.25 6.50
C LEU A 12 3.54 -5.29 7.49
N LEU A 13 4.70 -4.99 8.08
CA LEU A 13 5.34 -5.86 9.05
C LEU A 13 4.84 -5.57 10.46
N LEU A 14 4.60 -6.61 11.24
CA LEU A 14 4.33 -6.46 12.67
C LEU A 14 5.65 -6.39 13.45
N SER A 15 5.80 -5.37 14.28
CA SER A 15 6.87 -5.30 15.27
C SER A 15 6.62 -6.26 16.42
N GLU A 16 7.66 -6.55 17.21
CA GLU A 16 7.58 -7.37 18.43
C GLU A 16 6.52 -6.85 19.43
N ASN A 17 6.26 -5.54 19.41
CA ASN A 17 5.27 -4.90 20.27
C ASN A 17 3.87 -4.84 19.65
N GLY A 18 3.64 -5.44 18.46
CA GLY A 18 2.35 -5.48 17.78
C GLY A 18 2.01 -4.27 16.90
N HIS A 19 2.88 -3.25 16.83
CA HIS A 19 2.69 -2.10 15.94
C HIS A 19 3.16 -2.39 14.51
N ILE A 20 2.49 -1.76 13.53
CA ILE A 20 2.80 -1.88 12.11
C ILE A 20 4.06 -1.07 11.75
N LYS A 21 4.93 -1.66 10.93
CA LYS A 21 6.04 -1.02 10.24
C LYS A 21 5.87 -1.22 8.74
N ILE A 22 5.94 -0.14 7.97
CA ILE A 22 5.91 -0.21 6.51
C ILE A 22 7.31 -0.57 6.00
N SER A 23 7.41 -1.55 5.12
CA SER A 23 8.64 -1.97 4.44
C SER A 23 8.65 -1.57 2.95
N ASP A 24 9.67 -1.99 2.20
CA ASP A 24 9.79 -1.82 0.75
C ASP A 24 9.42 -0.43 0.19
N PHE A 25 10.41 0.47 0.19
CA PHE A 25 10.28 1.80 -0.40
C PHE A 25 10.79 1.85 -1.84
N GLY A 26 10.96 0.70 -2.52
CA GLY A 26 11.49 0.64 -3.89
C GLY A 26 10.64 1.40 -4.92
N LEU A 27 9.33 1.49 -4.64
CA LEU A 27 8.39 2.28 -5.44
C LEU A 27 8.08 3.66 -4.83
N ALA A 28 8.65 4.03 -3.68
CA ALA A 28 8.38 5.35 -3.12
C ALA A 28 9.02 6.46 -3.96
N LYS A 29 8.38 7.64 -4.03
CA LYS A 29 8.91 8.76 -4.82
C LYS A 29 8.58 10.11 -4.22
N LEU A 30 9.59 10.99 -4.14
CA LEU A 30 9.38 12.41 -3.81
C LEU A 30 8.90 13.15 -5.06
N LEU A 31 7.64 13.60 -5.03
CA LEU A 31 7.02 14.33 -6.12
C LEU A 31 7.14 15.85 -5.94
N ARG A 32 7.52 16.54 -7.03
CA ARG A 32 7.40 17.99 -7.22
C ARG A 32 6.18 18.39 -8.07
N GLY A 33 5.44 17.40 -8.58
CA GLY A 33 4.29 17.55 -9.47
C GLY A 33 3.58 16.21 -9.64
N LYS A 34 3.03 15.92 -10.82
CA LYS A 34 2.44 14.61 -11.14
C LYS A 34 3.51 13.62 -11.61
N THR A 35 3.27 12.34 -11.38
CA THR A 35 4.02 11.22 -11.98
C THR A 35 3.11 10.34 -12.83
N TYR A 36 3.67 9.58 -13.76
CA TYR A 36 2.92 8.84 -14.79
C TYR A 36 3.31 7.36 -14.89
N THR A 37 4.32 6.93 -14.15
CA THR A 37 4.79 5.54 -14.12
C THR A 37 3.69 4.63 -13.59
N ILE A 38 3.32 3.58 -14.33
CA ILE A 38 2.45 2.52 -13.82
C ILE A 38 3.33 1.58 -12.99
N CYS A 39 3.06 1.47 -11.70
CA CYS A 39 3.75 0.61 -10.76
C CYS A 39 2.82 0.26 -9.58
N GLY A 40 3.20 -0.75 -8.81
CA GLY A 40 2.42 -1.28 -7.69
C GLY A 40 1.82 -2.64 -8.02
N THR A 41 1.11 -3.20 -7.06
CA THR A 41 0.42 -4.49 -7.16
C THR A 41 -0.96 -4.31 -7.80
N ALA A 42 -1.35 -5.16 -8.75
CA ALA A 42 -2.44 -4.87 -9.70
C ALA A 42 -3.78 -4.50 -9.04
N GLU A 43 -4.13 -5.22 -7.97
CA GLU A 43 -5.35 -5.10 -7.18
C GLU A 43 -5.41 -3.79 -6.37
N TYR A 44 -4.24 -3.20 -6.10
CA TYR A 44 -4.05 -2.02 -5.26
C TYR A 44 -3.86 -0.72 -6.04
N ILE A 45 -3.74 -0.80 -7.36
CA ILE A 45 -3.49 0.36 -8.22
C ILE A 45 -4.77 1.20 -8.39
N ALA A 46 -4.64 2.52 -8.22
CA ALA A 46 -5.75 3.45 -8.43
C ALA A 46 -6.13 3.63 -9.91
N PRO A 47 -7.41 3.93 -10.23
CA PRO A 47 -7.90 4.08 -11.61
C PRO A 47 -7.09 5.10 -12.44
N GLU A 48 -6.69 6.22 -11.85
CA GLU A 48 -5.94 7.27 -12.53
C GLU A 48 -4.51 6.86 -12.94
N VAL A 49 -3.91 5.88 -12.24
CA VAL A 49 -2.61 5.28 -12.60
C VAL A 49 -2.79 4.41 -13.84
N ILE A 50 -3.81 3.56 -13.85
CA ILE A 50 -4.18 2.70 -14.98
C ILE A 50 -4.47 3.54 -16.23
N LEU A 51 -5.17 4.65 -16.06
CA LEU A 51 -5.53 5.58 -17.14
C LEU A 51 -4.39 6.53 -17.55
N LYS A 52 -3.21 6.45 -16.91
CA LYS A 52 -2.05 7.31 -17.18
C LYS A 52 -2.36 8.81 -17.11
N LYS A 53 -3.31 9.24 -16.25
CA LYS A 53 -3.78 10.64 -16.15
C LYS A 53 -2.85 11.57 -15.34
N GLY A 54 -1.73 11.02 -14.85
CA GLY A 54 -0.81 11.71 -13.96
C GLY A 54 -1.38 11.81 -12.55
N TYR A 55 -0.65 11.30 -11.57
CA TYR A 55 -1.16 11.10 -10.21
C TYR A 55 -0.24 11.66 -9.13
N GLY A 56 -0.76 11.73 -7.90
CA GLY A 56 -0.08 12.21 -6.68
C GLY A 56 -0.45 11.34 -5.48
N ILE A 57 -0.50 11.91 -4.27
CA ILE A 57 -0.75 11.17 -3.03
C ILE A 57 -2.10 10.46 -2.97
N ALA A 58 -3.09 10.89 -3.76
CA ALA A 58 -4.43 10.30 -3.79
C ALA A 58 -4.44 8.81 -4.14
N VAL A 59 -3.39 8.29 -4.77
CA VAL A 59 -3.26 6.86 -5.07
C VAL A 59 -3.03 6.03 -3.80
N ASP A 60 -2.30 6.58 -2.82
CA ASP A 60 -2.06 5.88 -1.54
C ASP A 60 -3.36 5.80 -0.72
N TRP A 61 -4.25 6.79 -0.84
CA TRP A 61 -5.59 6.73 -0.24
C TRP A 61 -6.47 5.65 -0.87
N TRP A 62 -6.38 5.45 -2.18
CA TRP A 62 -7.06 4.34 -2.84
C TRP A 62 -6.53 3.00 -2.33
N SER A 63 -5.21 2.81 -2.32
CA SER A 63 -4.60 1.57 -1.84
C SER A 63 -4.92 1.32 -0.37
N LEU A 64 -5.08 2.37 0.46
CA LEU A 64 -5.57 2.24 1.83
C LEU A 64 -7.01 1.72 1.88
N GLY A 65 -7.89 2.17 0.99
CA GLY A 65 -9.25 1.65 0.87
C GLY A 65 -9.29 0.17 0.49
N VAL A 66 -8.47 -0.23 -0.48
CA VAL A 66 -8.29 -1.64 -0.90
C VAL A 66 -7.80 -2.47 0.29
N LEU A 67 -6.76 -2.00 0.98
CA LEU A 67 -6.17 -2.67 2.15
C LEU A 67 -7.20 -2.87 3.27
N ILE A 68 -7.93 -1.82 3.66
CA ILE A 68 -8.93 -1.93 4.74
C ILE A 68 -10.02 -2.93 4.34
N PHE A 69 -10.49 -2.87 3.08
CA PHE A 69 -11.47 -3.83 2.59
C PHE A 69 -10.94 -5.26 2.66
N GLU A 70 -9.72 -5.51 2.19
CA GLU A 70 -9.10 -6.83 2.21
C GLU A 70 -8.89 -7.36 3.63
N LEU A 71 -8.43 -6.53 4.57
CA LEU A 71 -8.27 -6.94 5.97
C LEU A 71 -9.60 -7.35 6.62
N LEU A 72 -10.72 -6.78 6.18
CA LEU A 72 -12.05 -7.08 6.73
C LEU A 72 -12.75 -8.23 6.00
N CYS A 73 -12.53 -8.39 4.69
CA CYS A 73 -13.23 -9.37 3.85
C CYS A 73 -12.37 -10.60 3.51
N GLY A 74 -11.07 -10.54 3.75
CA GLY A 74 -10.08 -11.57 3.39
C GLY A 74 -9.66 -11.57 1.92
N GLN A 75 -10.25 -10.72 1.08
CA GLN A 75 -9.91 -10.57 -0.35
C GLN A 75 -10.12 -9.12 -0.80
N PRO A 76 -9.36 -8.65 -1.83
CA PRO A 76 -9.51 -7.30 -2.35
C PRO A 76 -10.86 -7.10 -3.05
N PRO A 77 -11.38 -5.86 -3.07
CA PRO A 77 -12.69 -5.53 -3.66
C PRO A 77 -12.73 -5.72 -5.18
N PHE A 78 -11.57 -5.64 -5.85
CA PHE A 78 -11.41 -5.88 -7.28
C PHE A 78 -10.33 -6.94 -7.49
N HIS A 79 -10.69 -8.03 -8.15
CA HIS A 79 -9.80 -9.16 -8.42
C HIS A 79 -10.18 -9.81 -9.75
N GLY A 80 -9.30 -10.67 -10.28
CA GLY A 80 -9.52 -11.38 -11.53
C GLY A 80 -8.33 -12.26 -11.88
N ASP A 81 -8.52 -13.15 -12.86
CA ASP A 81 -7.51 -14.15 -13.23
C ASP A 81 -6.33 -13.56 -14.02
N SER A 82 -6.50 -12.34 -14.55
CA SER A 82 -5.44 -11.60 -15.25
C SER A 82 -5.40 -10.14 -14.82
N THR A 83 -4.24 -9.52 -14.95
CA THR A 83 -4.03 -8.09 -14.69
C THR A 83 -5.02 -7.22 -15.48
N GLU A 84 -5.32 -7.58 -16.73
CA GLU A 84 -6.28 -6.87 -17.57
C GLU A 84 -7.70 -6.94 -17.01
N MET A 85 -8.11 -8.10 -16.47
CA MET A 85 -9.42 -8.27 -15.82
C MET A 85 -9.50 -7.42 -14.55
N VAL A 86 -8.46 -7.46 -13.71
CA VAL A 86 -8.37 -6.61 -12.50
C VAL A 86 -8.47 -5.13 -12.87
N PHE A 87 -7.75 -4.70 -13.90
CA PHE A 87 -7.79 -3.31 -14.36
C PHE A 87 -9.17 -2.91 -14.88
N GLU A 88 -9.89 -3.82 -15.53
CA GLU A 88 -11.25 -3.56 -15.97
C GLU A 88 -12.23 -3.47 -14.81
N ALA A 89 -12.12 -4.36 -13.83
CA ALA A 89 -12.89 -4.31 -12.60
C ALA A 89 -12.68 -2.98 -11.85
N ILE A 90 -11.43 -2.54 -11.69
CA ILE A 90 -11.10 -1.26 -11.07
C ILE A 90 -11.75 -0.08 -11.83
N ARG A 91 -11.85 -0.15 -13.18
CA ARG A 91 -12.46 0.92 -13.98
C ARG A 91 -13.99 0.95 -13.87
N GLN A 92 -14.65 -0.20 -13.90
CA GLN A 92 -16.09 -0.27 -14.14
C GLN A 92 -16.91 -0.87 -12.99
N ASP A 93 -16.36 -1.85 -12.28
CA ASP A 93 -17.17 -2.68 -11.39
C ASP A 93 -17.57 -1.93 -10.11
N SER A 94 -18.75 -2.25 -9.58
CA SER A 94 -19.10 -1.89 -8.22
C SER A 94 -18.67 -3.01 -7.28
N PHE A 95 -18.03 -2.68 -6.17
CA PHE A 95 -17.81 -3.64 -5.08
C PHE A 95 -19.01 -3.65 -4.14
N THR A 96 -19.22 -4.77 -3.44
CA THR A 96 -20.28 -4.92 -2.45
C THR A 96 -19.69 -5.40 -1.12
N PHE A 97 -20.33 -5.01 -0.02
CA PHE A 97 -19.94 -5.47 1.30
C PHE A 97 -20.73 -6.73 1.66
N PRO A 98 -20.09 -7.71 2.34
CA PRO A 98 -20.82 -8.78 3.01
C PRO A 98 -21.85 -8.24 4.01
N GLU A 99 -22.79 -9.09 4.42
CA GLU A 99 -23.75 -8.75 5.48
C GLU A 99 -23.03 -8.51 6.82
N GLY A 100 -23.54 -7.58 7.64
CA GLY A 100 -23.02 -7.31 8.99
C GLY A 100 -22.06 -6.12 9.12
N PHE A 101 -21.60 -5.53 8.02
CA PHE A 101 -20.76 -4.32 8.05
C PHE A 101 -21.57 -3.10 8.46
N ASP A 102 -21.06 -2.32 9.42
CA ASP A 102 -21.68 -1.09 9.87
C ASP A 102 -21.56 0.03 8.82
N LEU A 103 -22.41 1.05 8.94
CA LEU A 103 -22.47 2.15 7.99
C LEU A 103 -21.18 2.97 7.95
N SER A 104 -20.50 3.16 9.08
CA SER A 104 -19.29 3.98 9.12
C SER A 104 -18.13 3.35 8.36
N THR A 105 -18.00 2.02 8.44
CA THR A 105 -17.03 1.25 7.65
C THR A 105 -17.33 1.36 6.15
N ARG A 106 -18.60 1.20 5.77
CA ARG A 106 -19.04 1.29 4.36
C ARG A 106 -18.78 2.68 3.79
N ASP A 107 -19.13 3.72 4.54
CA ASP A 107 -18.93 5.12 4.15
C ASP A 107 -17.44 5.46 3.98
N LEU A 108 -16.57 5.01 4.90
CA LEU A 108 -15.13 5.22 4.81
C LEU A 108 -14.54 4.56 3.55
N ILE A 109 -14.83 3.28 3.33
CA ILE A 109 -14.27 2.55 2.19
C ILE A 109 -14.81 3.11 0.87
N ALA A 110 -16.09 3.48 0.80
CA ALA A 110 -16.65 4.15 -0.37
C ALA A 110 -15.96 5.50 -0.66
N LEU A 111 -15.61 6.26 0.38
CA LEU A 111 -14.86 7.51 0.26
C LEU A 111 -13.43 7.30 -0.25
N LEU A 112 -12.73 6.26 0.21
CA LEU A 112 -11.37 5.92 -0.21
C LEU A 112 -11.34 5.32 -1.63
N LEU A 113 -12.36 4.55 -2.00
CA LEU A 113 -12.52 3.92 -3.31
C LEU A 113 -13.33 4.79 -4.29
N GLU A 114 -13.38 6.10 -4.07
CA GLU A 114 -13.91 7.07 -5.03
C GLU A 114 -12.97 7.15 -6.24
N ARG A 115 -13.50 6.92 -7.44
CA ARG A 115 -12.71 6.86 -8.69
C ARG A 115 -12.19 8.21 -9.13
N ASP A 116 -12.90 9.29 -8.80
CA ASP A 116 -12.42 10.64 -9.03
C ASP A 116 -11.42 11.04 -7.93
N PRO A 117 -10.11 11.14 -8.23
CA PRO A 117 -9.11 11.47 -7.21
C PRO A 117 -9.28 12.87 -6.62
N SER A 118 -10.06 13.77 -7.26
CA SER A 118 -10.36 15.09 -6.69
C SER A 118 -11.43 15.06 -5.60
N LYS A 119 -12.24 14.01 -5.57
CA LYS A 119 -13.28 13.76 -4.56
C LYS A 119 -12.82 12.79 -3.48
N ARG A 120 -11.74 12.04 -3.75
CA ARG A 120 -11.10 11.13 -2.79
C ARG A 120 -10.43 11.95 -1.68
N ALA A 121 -10.87 11.70 -0.44
CA ALA A 121 -10.71 12.61 0.69
C ALA A 121 -9.27 12.95 1.10
N VAL A 122 -9.16 14.11 1.76
CA VAL A 122 -7.93 14.72 2.33
C VAL A 122 -7.94 14.71 3.87
N ASP A 123 -9.09 14.39 4.50
CA ASP A 123 -9.28 14.36 5.95
C ASP A 123 -9.94 13.06 6.42
N ILE A 124 -9.18 11.98 6.33
CA ILE A 124 -9.66 10.64 6.75
C ILE A 124 -9.79 10.53 8.27
N CYS A 125 -9.00 11.31 9.03
CA CYS A 125 -8.94 11.21 10.48
C CYS A 125 -10.21 11.70 11.19
N SER A 126 -11.04 12.52 10.51
CA SER A 126 -12.31 13.00 11.03
C SER A 126 -13.51 12.09 10.74
N GLN A 127 -13.30 10.99 10.00
CA GLN A 127 -14.37 10.05 9.68
C GLN A 127 -14.86 9.31 10.92
N LYS A 128 -16.16 9.02 10.97
CA LYS A 128 -16.81 8.33 12.11
C LYS A 128 -16.16 6.98 12.45
N TRP A 129 -15.63 6.29 11.45
CA TRP A 129 -14.93 5.02 11.64
C TRP A 129 -13.70 5.15 12.55
N PHE A 130 -13.06 6.32 12.57
CA PHE A 130 -11.91 6.62 13.42
C PHE A 130 -12.29 7.36 14.71
N ALA A 131 -13.58 7.46 15.08
CA ALA A 131 -14.02 8.26 16.22
C ALA A 131 -13.39 7.84 17.56
N ASP A 132 -13.11 6.55 17.73
CA ASP A 132 -12.51 5.98 18.94
C ASP A 132 -10.98 5.95 18.91
N VAL A 133 -10.36 6.47 17.85
CA VAL A 133 -8.91 6.47 17.68
C VAL A 133 -8.28 7.71 18.31
N ASP A 134 -7.48 7.47 19.36
CA ASP A 134 -6.60 8.49 19.92
C ASP A 134 -5.34 8.62 19.06
N TRP A 135 -5.36 9.59 18.14
CA TRP A 135 -4.28 9.84 17.18
C TRP A 135 -2.95 10.22 17.82
N GLU A 136 -2.96 10.83 19.01
CA GLU A 136 -1.71 11.15 19.71
C GLU A 136 -1.08 9.89 20.27
N LYS A 137 -1.88 9.03 20.93
CA LYS A 137 -1.40 7.71 21.38
C LYS A 137 -0.96 6.83 20.21
N ALA A 138 -1.64 6.92 19.06
CA ALA A 138 -1.23 6.18 17.86
C ALA A 138 0.17 6.62 17.40
N ARG A 139 0.41 7.94 17.36
CA ARG A 139 1.70 8.53 16.97
C ARG A 139 2.82 8.18 17.94
N THR A 140 2.54 8.14 19.24
CA THR A 140 3.53 7.80 20.28
C THR A 140 3.65 6.29 20.54
N LEU A 141 3.02 5.45 19.71
CA LEU A 141 3.01 3.98 19.86
C LEU A 141 2.56 3.54 21.27
N SER A 142 1.58 4.26 21.84
CA SER A 142 1.05 4.03 23.18
C SER A 142 -0.35 3.39 23.17
N LEU A 143 -0.96 3.25 21.99
CA LEU A 143 -2.16 2.41 21.82
C LEU A 143 -1.79 0.94 22.00
N GLN A 144 -2.60 0.20 22.76
CA GLN A 144 -2.45 -1.24 22.92
C GLN A 144 -2.85 -1.96 21.62
N PRO A 145 -1.94 -2.68 20.96
CA PRO A 145 -2.27 -3.40 19.74
C PRO A 145 -3.14 -4.63 20.03
N PRO A 146 -4.07 -4.99 19.12
CA PRO A 146 -4.94 -6.14 19.30
C PRO A 146 -4.19 -7.48 19.16
N LEU A 147 -3.06 -7.48 18.45
CA LEU A 147 -2.23 -8.65 18.19
C LEU A 147 -0.78 -8.30 18.52
N ILE A 148 -0.17 -9.09 19.40
CA ILE A 148 1.27 -9.06 19.67
C ILE A 148 1.81 -10.39 19.15
N PRO A 149 2.73 -10.40 18.17
CA PRO A 149 3.26 -11.64 17.63
C PRO A 149 4.05 -12.41 18.71
N ALA A 150 4.08 -13.73 18.60
CA ALA A 150 4.95 -14.55 19.43
C ALA A 150 6.42 -14.16 19.19
N PRO A 151 7.31 -14.31 20.19
CA PRO A 151 8.73 -14.06 20.00
C PRO A 151 9.26 -14.85 18.81
N PHE A 152 9.87 -14.15 17.85
CA PHE A 152 10.47 -14.80 16.69
C PHE A 152 11.80 -15.43 17.12
N ASP A 153 11.91 -16.75 17.00
CA ASP A 153 13.16 -17.44 17.25
C ASP A 153 14.05 -17.33 16.01
N VAL A 154 15.04 -16.44 16.06
CA VAL A 154 16.03 -16.25 14.98
C VAL A 154 16.90 -17.49 14.72
N THR A 155 16.86 -18.50 15.59
CA THR A 155 17.55 -19.78 15.39
C THR A 155 16.68 -20.82 14.67
N ASP A 156 15.37 -20.61 14.62
CA ASP A 156 14.42 -21.38 13.82
C ASP A 156 14.07 -20.60 12.55
N LEU A 157 15.03 -20.53 11.61
CA LEU A 157 14.81 -20.01 10.26
C LEU A 157 14.17 -21.07 9.37
N SER A 158 13.18 -21.81 9.88
CA SER A 158 12.35 -22.63 9.01
C SER A 158 11.79 -21.72 7.91
N PRO A 159 12.04 -22.02 6.63
CA PRO A 159 11.73 -21.09 5.56
C PRO A 159 10.23 -20.82 5.55
N LEU A 160 9.85 -19.55 5.79
CA LEU A 160 8.46 -19.10 5.72
C LEU A 160 7.87 -19.30 4.30
N THR A 161 8.75 -19.42 3.31
CA THR A 161 8.54 -19.93 1.95
C THR A 161 9.90 -20.43 1.42
N GLU A 162 9.95 -21.54 0.70
CA GLU A 162 11.16 -21.92 -0.07
C GLU A 162 11.49 -20.79 -1.06
N CYS A 163 12.51 -19.99 -0.75
CA CYS A 163 13.03 -19.00 -1.67
C CYS A 163 14.20 -19.64 -2.42
N GLU A 164 14.06 -19.87 -3.72
CA GLU A 164 15.20 -20.21 -4.56
C GLU A 164 16.10 -18.97 -4.65
N CYS A 165 17.12 -18.91 -3.79
CA CYS A 165 18.21 -17.96 -3.93
C CYS A 165 18.93 -18.24 -5.26
N GLN A 166 18.57 -17.52 -6.32
CA GLN A 166 19.44 -17.41 -7.48
C GLN A 166 20.70 -16.66 -7.02
N GLU A 167 21.88 -17.26 -7.24
CA GLU A 167 23.16 -16.59 -7.03
C GLU A 167 23.19 -15.31 -7.91
N VAL A 168 22.90 -14.16 -7.31
CA VAL A 168 23.07 -12.88 -7.98
C VAL A 168 24.58 -12.65 -8.06
N SER A 169 25.13 -12.65 -9.27
CA SER A 169 26.56 -12.41 -9.44
C SER A 169 26.91 -11.03 -8.89
N ALA A 170 27.85 -10.98 -7.94
CA ALA A 170 28.35 -9.74 -7.33
C ALA A 170 28.92 -8.73 -8.35
N GLN A 171 29.08 -9.13 -9.62
CA GLN A 171 29.41 -8.23 -10.72
C GLN A 171 28.20 -7.36 -11.12
N ARG A 172 27.00 -7.93 -11.20
CA ARG A 172 25.77 -7.25 -11.63
C ARG A 172 25.32 -6.17 -10.63
N GLU A 173 25.50 -6.42 -9.34
CA GLU A 173 25.22 -5.42 -8.29
C GLU A 173 26.21 -4.26 -8.32
N ARG A 174 27.49 -4.51 -8.61
CA ARG A 174 28.51 -3.47 -8.77
C ARG A 174 28.24 -2.58 -9.97
N ASP A 175 27.79 -3.17 -11.08
CA ASP A 175 27.44 -2.43 -12.29
C ASP A 175 26.20 -1.56 -12.07
N HIS A 176 25.17 -2.07 -11.38
CA HIS A 176 23.99 -1.28 -11.01
C HIS A 176 24.30 -0.16 -10.01
N PHE A 177 25.23 -0.37 -9.08
CA PHE A 177 25.65 0.65 -8.13
C PHE A 177 26.45 1.78 -8.81
N PHE A 178 27.26 1.45 -9.83
CA PHE A 178 27.95 2.44 -10.66
C PHE A 178 26.97 3.27 -11.50
N ASP A 179 26.01 2.62 -12.16
CA ASP A 179 25.00 3.29 -12.97
C ASP A 179 24.10 4.22 -12.13
N TRP A 180 23.81 3.84 -10.87
CA TRP A 180 23.12 4.69 -9.91
C TRP A 180 23.94 5.91 -9.47
N CYS A 181 25.26 5.76 -9.29
CA CYS A 181 26.14 6.89 -8.95
C CYS A 181 26.28 7.88 -10.11
N GLU A 182 26.33 7.40 -11.37
CA GLU A 182 26.42 8.29 -12.54
C GLU A 182 25.12 9.07 -12.78
N THR A 183 23.97 8.39 -12.69
CA THR A 183 22.65 9.04 -12.87
C THR A 183 22.28 10.01 -11.74
N THR A 184 22.81 9.82 -10.52
CA THR A 184 22.61 10.77 -9.41
C THR A 184 23.52 12.00 -9.51
N SER A 185 24.67 11.90 -10.18
CA SER A 185 25.55 13.05 -10.42
C SER A 185 25.01 14.02 -11.50
N GLU A 186 24.25 13.54 -12.48
CA GLU A 186 23.63 14.40 -13.51
C GLU A 186 22.34 15.07 -13.05
N ALA A 187 21.74 14.62 -11.94
CA ALA A 187 20.51 15.20 -11.38
C ALA A 187 20.75 16.35 -10.38
N ILE A 188 22.02 16.67 -10.09
CA ILE A 188 22.43 17.78 -9.22
C ILE A 188 23.29 18.75 -10.03
N HIS A 189 22.72 19.33 -11.09
CA HIS A 189 23.10 20.64 -11.62
C HIS A 189 21.92 21.29 -12.35
#